data_AF-A0A9D6NUR7-F1
#
_entry.id   AF-A0A9D6NUR7-F1
#
_cell.length_a   1.000
_cell.length_b   1.000
_cell.length_c   1.000
_cell.angle_alpha   90.00
_cell.angle_beta   90.00
_cell.angle_gamma   90.00
#
_symmetry.space_group_name_H-M   'P 1'
#
loop_
_entity.id
_entity.type
_entity.pdbx_description
1 polymer ?
#
loop_
_entity_poly.entity_id
_entity_poly.type
_entity_poly.pdbx_seq_one_letter_code
_entity_poly.pdbx_strand_id
1 'polypeptide(L)' 'MSQLPAAVRLRGVSKHFGSVVAVDNIDLDIARGQLVTLLGPSGCG' A
#
# COMPACT_ATOMS: atom_id res chain seq x y z
N MET A 1 -22.65 5.79 -7.13
CA MET A 1 -22.00 4.86 -6.19
C MET A 1 -21.22 5.70 -5.19
N SER A 2 -21.76 5.92 -3.99
CA SER A 2 -21.09 6.74 -2.97
C SER A 2 -19.78 6.05 -2.56
N GLN A 3 -18.64 6.70 -2.79
CA GLN A 3 -17.36 6.21 -2.27
C GLN A 3 -17.44 6.22 -0.75
N LEU A 4 -17.50 5.04 -0.14
CA LEU A 4 -17.33 4.90 1.30
C LEU A 4 -15.92 5.39 1.65
N PRO A 5 -15.75 6.15 2.76
CA PRO A 5 -14.42 6.58 3.18
C PRO A 5 -13.51 5.36 3.39
N ALA A 6 -12.25 5.49 2.95
CA ALA A 6 -11.25 4.44 3.12
C ALA A 6 -11.12 4.08 4.61
N ALA A 7 -11.19 2.79 4.93
CA ALA A 7 -10.98 2.29 6.29
C ALA A 7 -9.48 2.24 6.63
N VAL A 8 -8.64 1.99 5.62
CA VAL A 8 -7.17 2.09 5.72
C VAL A 8 -6.68 2.96 4.58
N ARG A 9 -5.76 3.88 4.89
CA ARG A 9 -5.17 4.82 3.93
C ARG A 9 -3.65 4.88 4.13
N LEU A 10 -2.90 4.51 3.10
CA LEU A 10 -1.47 4.75 2.97
C LEU A 10 -1.26 5.93 2.01
N ARG A 11 -0.37 6.86 2.39
CA ARG A 11 -0.01 8.00 1.55
C ARG A 11 1.48 8.25 1.55
N GLY A 12 2.07 8.30 0.37
CA GLY A 12 3.49 8.53 0.14
C GLY A 12 4.40 7.63 0.97
N VAL A 13 4.02 6.36 1.14
CA VAL A 13 4.76 5.45 2.01
C VAL A 13 6.01 4.96 1.28
N SER A 14 7.17 5.19 1.89
CA SER A 14 8.44 4.62 1.45
C SER A 14 9.09 3.80 2.57
N LYS A 15 9.83 2.75 2.19
CA LYS A 15 10.63 1.95 3.11
C LYS A 15 12.00 1.70 2.52
N HIS A 16 13.01 2.09 3.29
CA HIS A 16 14.41 1.96 2.92
C HIS A 16 15.13 1.03 3.91
N PHE A 17 16.01 0.19 3.38
CA PHE A 17 16.95 -0.65 4.12
C PHE A 17 18.37 -0.29 3.66
N GLY A 18 19.02 0.63 4.37
CA GLY A 18 20.29 1.21 3.92
C GLY A 18 20.11 1.91 2.56
N SER A 19 20.88 1.47 1.57
CA SER A 19 20.78 1.98 0.19
C SER A 19 19.64 1.37 -0.63
N VAL A 20 18.97 0.34 -0.12
CA VAL A 20 17.87 -0.34 -0.85
C VAL A 20 16.56 0.38 -0.57
N VAL A 21 15.89 0.81 -1.63
CA VAL A 21 14.51 1.30 -1.58
C VAL A 21 13.58 0.11 -1.84
N ALA A 22 12.95 -0.40 -0.78
CA ALA A 22 12.07 -1.56 -0.85
C ALA A 22 10.65 -1.13 -1.28
N VAL A 23 10.15 -0.05 -0.68
CA VAL A 23 8.90 0.60 -1.09
C VAL A 23 9.21 2.06 -1.41
N ASP A 24 8.69 2.57 -2.53
CA ASP A 24 8.90 3.96 -2.95
C ASP A 24 7.58 4.69 -3.20
N ASN A 25 7.26 5.63 -2.30
CA ASN A 25 6.20 6.62 -2.39
C ASN A 25 4.84 6.05 -2.84
N ILE A 26 4.37 5.01 -2.15
CA ILE A 26 3.11 4.36 -2.52
C ILE A 26 1.90 5.00 -1.85
N ASP A 27 0.82 5.09 -2.62
CA ASP A 27 -0.52 5.43 -2.15
C ASP A 27 -1.44 4.21 -2.26
N LEU A 28 -2.19 3.92 -1.20
CA LEU A 28 -3.19 2.85 -1.20
C LEU A 28 -4.40 3.25 -0.35
N ASP A 29 -5.60 3.02 -0.88
CA ASP A 29 -6.85 3.10 -0.13
C ASP A 29 -7.51 1.73 -0.08
N ILE A 30 -7.93 1.32 1.11
CA ILE A 30 -8.73 0.10 1.31
C ILE A 30 -10.06 0.53 1.91
N ALA A 31 -11.16 0.30 1.18
CA ALA A 31 -12.49 0.64 1.65
C ALA A 31 -12.95 -0.30 2.79
N ARG A 32 -13.94 0.15 3.57
CA ARG A 32 -14.55 -0.69 4.61
C ARG A 32 -15.14 -1.97 4.00
N GLY A 33 -14.83 -3.11 4.59
CA GLY A 33 -15.32 -4.42 4.14
C GLY A 33 -14.57 -5.02 2.96
N GLN A 34 -13.52 -4.34 2.48
CA GLN A 34 -12.70 -4.81 1.37
C GLN A 34 -11.55 -5.69 1.87
N LEU A 35 -11.42 -6.88 1.29
CA LEU A 35 -10.25 -7.75 1.46
C LEU A 35 -9.26 -7.47 0.33
N VAL A 36 -8.01 -7.17 0.67
CA VAL A 36 -6.96 -6.85 -0.29
C VAL A 36 -5.76 -7.75 -0.03
N THR A 37 -5.24 -8.36 -1.10
CA THR A 37 -4.00 -9.15 -1.09
C THR A 37 -3.01 -8.49 -2.02
N LEU A 38 -1.78 -8.29 -1.55
CA LEU A 38 -0.66 -7.84 -2.37
C LEU A 38 0.14 -9.07 -2.82
N LEU A 39 0.42 -9.17 -4.12
CA LEU A 39 1.10 -10.31 -4.73
C LEU A 39 2.36 -9.85 -5.46
N GLY A 40 3.43 -10.62 -5.35
CA GLY A 40 4.64 -10.44 -6.11
C GLY A 40 5.74 -11.45 -5.74
N PRO A 41 6.82 -11.52 -6.53
CA PRO A 41 7.96 -12.40 -6.25
C PRO A 41 8.70 -11.97 -4.98
N SER A 42 9.57 -12.84 -4.46
CA SER A 42 10.39 -12.53 -3.28
C SER A 42 11.17 -11.22 -3.47
N GLY A 43 10.96 -10.26 -2.55
CA GLY A 43 11.64 -8.95 -2.55
C GLY A 43 11.01 -7.88 -3.43
N CYS A 44 9.77 -8.04 -3.92
CA CYS A 44 9.10 -7.05 -4.77
C CYS A 44 8.61 -5.78 -4.06
N GLY A 45 8.80 -5.70 -2.74
CA GLY A 45 8.35 -4.61 -1.89
C GLY A 45 8.99 -4.71 -0.50
#